data_AF-A0A7W1UZN4-F1
#
_entry.id   AF-A0A7W1UZN4-F1
#
_cell.length_a   1.000
_cell.length_b   1.000
_cell.length_c   1.000
_cell.angle_alpha   90.00
_cell.angle_beta   90.00
_cell.angle_gamma   90.00
#
_symmetry.space_group_name_H-M   'P 1'
#
loop_
_entity.id
_entity.type
_entity.pdbx_description
1 polymer ?
#
loop_
_entity_poly.entity_id
_entity_poly.type
_entity_poly.pdbx_seq_one_letter_code
_entity_poly.pdbx_strand_id
1 'polypeptide(L)'
;MADFKKHPFLIAEIAQAHGGNIEKAHMYIDAVATTGVNAIKFQTHIADAESSIYEPFRIKMQTNDKTRFDYWKRMEFTLAQ
;
A
#
# COMPACT_ATOMS: atom_id res chain seq x y z
N MET A 1 17.21 32.33 -21.64
CA MET A 1 16.80 32.32 -20.22
C MET A 1 16.27 30.93 -19.92
N ALA A 2 16.85 30.21 -18.95
CA ALA A 2 16.44 28.84 -18.66
C ALA A 2 15.11 28.83 -17.89
N ASP A 3 14.21 27.92 -18.25
CA ASP A 3 12.90 27.71 -17.64
C ASP A 3 13.07 27.10 -16.23
N PHE A 4 12.80 27.88 -15.18
CA PHE A 4 12.94 27.49 -13.78
C PHE A 4 11.68 26.82 -13.21
N LYS A 5 10.91 26.09 -14.02
CA LYS A 5 9.80 25.29 -13.48
C LYS A 5 10.37 24.10 -12.72
N LYS A 6 10.28 24.15 -11.38
CA LYS A 6 10.43 22.97 -10.54
C LYS A 6 9.51 21.88 -11.09
N HIS A 7 10.10 20.78 -11.56
CA HIS A 7 9.33 19.62 -11.96
C HIS A 7 8.49 19.12 -10.77
N PRO A 8 7.22 18.71 -10.98
CA PRO A 8 6.42 18.11 -9.93
C PRO A 8 7.15 16.92 -9.32
N PHE A 9 7.06 16.77 -7.99
CA PHE A 9 7.57 15.58 -7.32
C PHE A 9 6.56 14.44 -7.48
N LEU A 10 6.94 13.40 -8.22
CA LEU A 10 6.09 12.27 -8.55
C LEU A 10 6.24 11.15 -7.53
N ILE A 11 5.11 10.67 -7.00
CA ILE A 11 5.04 9.57 -6.05
C ILE A 11 4.23 8.44 -6.67
N ALA A 12 4.83 7.26 -6.82
CA ALA A 12 4.12 6.04 -7.18
C ALA A 12 3.44 5.44 -5.93
N GLU A 13 2.13 5.61 -5.82
CA GLU A 13 1.34 5.00 -4.73
C GLU A 13 1.03 3.54 -5.04
N ILE A 14 1.64 2.63 -4.28
CA ILE A 14 1.36 1.19 -4.35
C ILE A 14 0.21 0.82 -3.41
N ALA A 15 0.00 1.64 -2.37
CA ALA A 15 -0.87 1.33 -1.25
C ALA A 15 -0.52 -0.05 -0.67
N GLN A 16 -1.42 -1.01 -0.87
CA GLN A 16 -1.33 -2.37 -0.35
C GLN A 16 -1.30 -3.42 -1.47
N ALA A 17 -1.03 -3.05 -2.72
CA ALA A 17 -1.05 -3.99 -3.85
C ALA A 17 -0.09 -5.19 -3.71
N HIS A 18 0.87 -5.11 -2.77
CA HIS A 18 1.77 -6.19 -2.38
C HIS A 18 1.04 -7.40 -1.76
N GLY A 19 -0.19 -7.23 -1.28
CA GLY A 19 -0.99 -8.39 -0.89
C GLY A 19 -0.56 -9.05 0.43
N GLY A 20 0.25 -8.37 1.25
CA GLY A 20 0.97 -8.97 2.39
C GLY A 20 2.25 -9.75 2.01
N ASN A 21 2.63 -9.76 0.73
CA ASN A 21 3.83 -10.44 0.25
C ASN A 21 5.00 -9.45 0.13
N ILE A 22 6.06 -9.66 0.93
CA ILE A 22 7.24 -8.79 0.96
C ILE A 22 8.05 -8.83 -0.34
N GLU A 23 8.19 -10.01 -0.96
CA GLU A 23 8.87 -10.17 -2.25
C GLU A 23 8.16 -9.34 -3.32
N LYS A 24 6.83 -9.33 -3.31
CA LYS A 24 6.02 -8.52 -4.22
C LYS A 24 6.21 -7.01 -3.99
N ALA A 25 6.39 -6.58 -2.74
CA ALA A 25 6.74 -5.19 -2.44
C ALA A 25 8.10 -4.81 -3.04
N HIS A 26 9.11 -5.68 -2.92
CA HIS A 26 10.41 -5.48 -3.56
C HIS A 26 10.32 -5.47 -5.09
N MET A 27 9.55 -6.38 -5.70
CA MET A 27 9.30 -6.37 -7.15
C MET A 27 8.70 -5.04 -7.63
N TYR A 28 7.81 -4.43 -6.84
CA TYR A 28 7.27 -3.10 -7.16
C TYR A 28 8.31 -1.99 -7.04
N ILE A 29 9.20 -2.05 -6.05
CA ILE A 29 10.33 -1.11 -5.94
C ILE A 29 11.18 -1.18 -7.20
N ASP A 30 11.59 -2.38 -7.62
CA ASP A 30 12.44 -2.59 -8.80
C ASP A 30 11.75 -2.10 -10.08
N ALA A 31 10.46 -2.40 -10.26
CA ALA A 31 9.70 -1.93 -11.42
C ALA A 31 9.62 -0.40 -11.47
N VAL A 32 9.28 0.23 -10.35
CA VAL A 32 9.08 1.68 -10.25
C VAL A 32 10.38 2.45 -10.40
N ALA A 33 11.51 1.90 -9.96
CA ALA A 33 12.83 2.54 -10.05
C ALA A 33 13.22 2.96 -11.48
N THR A 34 12.63 2.34 -12.50
CA THR A 34 12.92 2.62 -13.92
C THR A 34 11.98 3.64 -14.57
N THR A 35 10.96 4.13 -13.86
CA THR A 35 9.84 4.90 -14.44
C THR A 35 10.02 6.43 -14.41
N GLY A 36 11.07 6.91 -13.75
CA GLY A 36 11.34 8.35 -13.60
C GLY A 36 10.55 9.05 -12.49
N VAL A 37 9.81 8.31 -11.65
CA VAL A 37 9.21 8.87 -10.44
C VAL A 37 10.27 9.20 -9.38
N ASN A 38 9.93 10.08 -8.44
CA ASN A 38 10.86 10.51 -7.39
C ASN A 38 10.76 9.65 -6.12
N ALA A 39 9.60 9.07 -5.85
CA ALA A 39 9.38 8.21 -4.69
C ALA A 39 8.36 7.11 -4.98
N ILE A 40 8.43 6.06 -4.18
CA ILE A 40 7.42 5.02 -4.06
C ILE A 40 6.79 5.12 -2.66
N LYS A 41 5.48 4.92 -2.56
CA LYS A 41 4.74 4.98 -1.29
C LYS A 41 3.93 3.70 -1.07
N PHE A 42 4.06 3.16 0.14
CA PHE A 42 3.28 2.05 0.66
C PHE A 42 2.41 2.55 1.81
N GLN A 43 1.32 1.84 2.11
CA GLN A 43 0.50 2.10 3.29
C GLN A 43 0.86 1.09 4.38
N THR A 44 1.21 1.60 5.56
CA THR A 44 1.29 0.78 6.77
C THR A 44 -0.11 0.55 7.28
N HIS A 45 -0.43 -0.71 7.56
CA HIS A 45 -1.68 -1.12 8.16
C HIS A 45 -1.41 -1.87 9.45
N ILE A 46 -2.13 -1.53 10.50
CA ILE A 46 -2.18 -2.28 11.76
C ILE A 46 -3.62 -2.70 11.97
N ALA A 47 -3.96 -3.92 11.55
CA ALA A 47 -5.36 -4.37 11.49
C ALA A 47 -6.05 -4.27 12.87
N ASP A 48 -5.31 -4.55 13.94
CA ASP A 48 -5.82 -4.49 15.31
C ASP A 48 -6.18 -3.05 15.75
N ALA A 49 -5.53 -2.02 15.21
CA ALA A 49 -5.79 -0.62 15.53
C ALA A 49 -6.79 0.02 14.56
N GLU A 50 -6.84 -0.46 13.31
CA GLU A 50 -7.60 0.16 12.22
C GLU A 50 -8.95 -0.52 11.97
N SER A 51 -9.21 -1.65 12.61
CA SER A 51 -10.36 -2.49 12.26
C SER A 51 -11.01 -3.16 13.46
N SER A 52 -12.30 -2.90 13.65
CA SER A 52 -13.17 -3.58 14.63
C SER A 52 -14.40 -4.22 13.98
N ILE A 53 -15.05 -5.17 14.67
CA ILE A 53 -16.34 -5.73 14.22
C ILE A 53 -17.50 -4.73 14.30
N TYR A 54 -17.29 -3.58 14.95
CA TYR A 54 -18.34 -2.58 15.22
C TYR A 54 -18.41 -1.48 14.16
N GLU A 55 -17.50 -1.47 13.18
CA GLU A 55 -17.46 -0.42 12.17
C GLU A 55 -18.69 -0.44 11.25
N PRO A 56 -19.46 0.66 11.14
CA PRO A 56 -20.75 0.69 10.45
C PRO A 56 -20.65 0.60 8.91
N PHE A 57 -19.46 0.83 8.35
CA PHE A 57 -19.22 0.90 6.89
C PHE A 57 -18.67 -0.40 6.29
N ARG A 58 -18.83 -1.55 6.96
CA ARG A 58 -18.32 -2.84 6.46
C ARG A 58 -19.24 -3.49 5.44
N ILE A 59 -19.15 -3.00 4.21
CA ILE A 59 -19.63 -3.73 3.03
C ILE A 59 -18.67 -4.88 2.76
N LYS A 60 -19.22 -6.07 2.46
CA LYS A 60 -18.43 -7.26 2.09
C LYS A 60 -17.52 -6.93 0.92
N MET A 61 -16.22 -7.14 1.09
CA MET A 61 -15.26 -7.04 -0.02
C MET A 61 -15.45 -8.19 -1.00
N GLN A 62 -15.12 -7.96 -2.26
CA GLN A 62 -14.92 -9.04 -3.23
C GLN A 62 -13.53 -9.66 -3.04
N THR A 63 -13.30 -10.28 -1.89
CA THR A 63 -12.09 -11.07 -1.61
C THR A 63 -12.47 -12.44 -1.05
N ASN A 64 -11.50 -13.35 -1.00
CA ASN A 64 -11.67 -14.66 -0.36
C ASN A 64 -11.59 -14.59 1.17
N ASP A 65 -11.34 -13.41 1.74
CA ASP A 65 -11.21 -13.21 3.18
C ASP A 65 -12.61 -13.18 3.84
N LYS A 66 -12.75 -13.81 5.01
CA LYS A 66 -14.05 -13.95 5.69
C LYS A 66 -14.58 -12.61 6.19
N THR A 67 -13.68 -11.76 6.68
CA THR A 67 -14.00 -10.44 7.21
C THR A 67 -13.04 -9.39 6.66
N ARG A 68 -13.42 -8.11 6.78
CA ARG A 68 -12.52 -6.99 6.50
C ARG A 68 -11.29 -6.99 7.40
N PHE A 69 -11.42 -7.47 8.65
CA PHE A 69 -10.28 -7.62 9.55
C PHE A 69 -9.29 -8.63 8.97
N ASP A 70 -9.77 -9.79 8.52
CA ASP A 70 -8.90 -10.83 7.92
C ASP A 70 -8.19 -10.31 6.66
N TYR A 71 -8.89 -9.51 5.84
CA TYR A 71 -8.28 -8.82 4.72
C TYR A 71 -7.13 -7.92 5.18
N TRP A 72 -7.35 -7.01 6.13
CA TRP A 72 -6.29 -6.13 6.63
C TRP A 72 -5.14 -6.91 7.26
N LYS A 73 -5.44 -7.93 8.05
CA LYS A 73 -4.46 -8.77 8.73
C LYS A 73 -3.60 -9.58 7.76
N ARG A 74 -4.15 -9.98 6.61
CA ARG A 74 -3.37 -10.62 5.55
C ARG A 74 -2.44 -9.63 4.85
N MET A 75 -2.83 -8.37 4.75
CA MET A 75 -2.13 -7.34 3.98
C MET A 75 -1.09 -6.57 4.80
N GLU A 76 -1.20 -6.57 6.14
CA GLU A 76 -0.26 -5.90 7.03
C GLU A 76 1.14 -6.54 6.99
N PHE A 77 2.16 -5.73 7.23
CA PHE A 77 3.51 -6.18 7.47
C PHE A 77 3.82 -6.17 8.96
N THR A 78 4.70 -7.09 9.37
CA THR A 78 5.29 -7.05 10.71
C THR A 78 6.25 -5.86 10.82
N LEU A 79 6.59 -5.43 12.03
CA LEU A 79 7.58 -4.36 12.24
C LEU A 79 8.96 -4.65 11.62
N ALA A 80 9.31 -5.93 11.43
CA ALA A 80 10.59 -6.33 10.86
C ALA A 80 10.62 -6.31 9.32
N GLN A 81 9.44 -6.27 8.68
CA GLN A 81 9.26 -6.23 7.23
C GLN A 81 9.06 -4.78 6.77
#